data_AF-A0AAD5KTJ5-F1
#
_entry.id   AF-A0AAD5KTJ5-F1
#
_cell.length_a   1.000
_cell.length_b   1.000
_cell.length_c   1.000
_cell.angle_alpha   90.00
_cell.angle_beta   90.00
_cell.angle_gamma   90.00
#
_symmetry.space_group_name_H-M   'P 1'
#
loop_
_entity.id
_entity.type
_entity.pdbx_description
1 polymer ?
#
loop_
_entity_poly.entity_id
_entity_poly.type
_entity_poly.pdbx_seq_one_letter_code
_entity_poly.pdbx_strand_id
1 'polypeptide(L)'
;MNRRVKLAFEEAKKNKVDLIIIEMDTYGGAVNDADDIRTILLESEIPVYVFINKDAASAGALISIASDSIYMAPGGSIGAATVVNGTDGAAAPDKYQSYMRSMMRSTAEATGRNPQIAEAMVDEKIIVEGISDSTSVITFSVSEAIQNGFCEGEYKSIDAILTAQNLQSAEIIAYEEGSIEQIIAFFLSPAISGILILIIIGGIYFELQTPGVGFPILASIVATILYFTPYYLSD
;
A
#
# COMPACT_ATOMS: atom_id res chain seq x y z
N MET A 1 2.65 4.98 2.59
CA MET A 1 3.06 3.85 1.72
C MET A 1 3.17 4.29 0.26
N ASN A 2 2.26 5.18 -0.18
CA ASN A 2 2.26 5.82 -1.50
C ASN A 2 3.62 6.42 -1.96
N ARG A 3 4.38 7.11 -1.09
CA ARG A 3 5.67 7.73 -1.46
C ARG A 3 6.68 6.71 -1.97
N ARG A 4 6.77 5.53 -1.34
CA ARG A 4 7.70 4.48 -1.77
C ARG A 4 7.35 3.98 -3.17
N VAL A 5 6.06 3.75 -3.44
CA VAL A 5 5.59 3.35 -4.77
C VAL A 5 5.88 4.43 -5.80
N LYS A 6 5.60 5.70 -5.47
CA LYS A 6 5.90 6.83 -6.36
C LYS A 6 7.38 6.90 -6.74
N LEU A 7 8.28 6.85 -5.76
CA LEU A 7 9.72 6.88 -5.99
C LEU A 7 10.20 5.68 -6.81
N ALA A 8 9.68 4.48 -6.53
CA ALA A 8 9.98 3.28 -7.30
C ALA A 8 9.54 3.41 -8.77
N PHE A 9 8.38 4.01 -9.05
CA PHE A 9 7.91 4.26 -10.41
C PHE A 9 8.74 5.35 -11.13
N GLU A 10 9.16 6.40 -10.42
CA GLU A 10 10.06 7.41 -10.96
C GLU A 10 11.43 6.82 -11.32
N GLU A 11 11.97 5.95 -10.46
CA GLU A 11 13.21 5.23 -10.72
C GLU A 11 13.07 4.23 -11.89
N ALA A 12 11.97 3.48 -11.93
CA ALA A 12 11.63 2.58 -13.04
C ALA A 12 11.61 3.33 -14.38
N LYS A 13 10.98 4.51 -14.43
CA LYS A 13 10.97 5.39 -15.62
C LYS A 13 12.36 5.88 -16.00
N LYS A 14 13.18 6.27 -15.01
CA LYS A 14 14.57 6.72 -15.24
C LYS A 14 15.45 5.60 -15.80
N ASN A 15 15.29 4.39 -15.27
CA ASN A 15 16.02 3.20 -15.70
C ASN A 15 15.44 2.58 -16.98
N LYS A 16 14.29 3.07 -17.48
CA LYS A 16 13.60 2.60 -18.68
C LYS A 16 13.31 1.09 -18.63
N VAL A 17 12.81 0.63 -17.49
CA VAL A 17 12.44 -0.79 -17.34
C VAL A 17 11.24 -1.15 -18.21
N ASP A 18 11.20 -2.39 -18.68
CA ASP A 18 10.13 -2.89 -19.57
C ASP A 18 8.90 -3.39 -18.79
N LEU A 19 9.05 -3.70 -17.51
CA LEU A 19 8.02 -4.29 -16.64
C LEU A 19 8.30 -3.91 -15.18
N ILE A 20 7.24 -3.62 -14.42
CA ILE A 20 7.29 -3.46 -12.97
C ILE A 20 6.57 -4.65 -12.34
N ILE A 21 7.18 -5.27 -11.32
CA ILE A 21 6.51 -6.28 -10.50
C ILE A 21 6.42 -5.77 -9.06
N ILE A 22 5.19 -5.68 -8.53
CA ILE A 22 4.91 -5.31 -7.15
C ILE A 22 4.66 -6.60 -6.36
N GLU A 23 5.53 -6.89 -5.40
CA GLU A 23 5.27 -7.95 -4.43
C GLU A 23 4.29 -7.45 -3.35
N MET A 24 3.19 -8.18 -3.15
CA MET A 24 2.07 -7.79 -2.31
C MET A 24 1.86 -8.79 -1.17
N ASP A 25 1.90 -8.26 0.06
CA ASP A 25 1.45 -8.92 1.28
C ASP A 25 0.88 -7.86 2.22
N THR A 26 -0.44 -7.65 2.17
CA THR A 26 -1.12 -6.64 2.97
C THR A 26 -2.52 -7.05 3.39
N TYR A 27 -2.87 -6.68 4.63
CA TYR A 27 -4.24 -6.74 5.15
C TYR A 27 -5.06 -5.49 4.81
N GLY A 28 -4.44 -4.47 4.21
CA GLY A 28 -5.08 -3.21 3.89
C GLY A 28 -4.25 -2.01 4.31
N GLY A 29 -4.92 -0.86 4.40
CA GLY A 29 -4.27 0.39 4.73
C GLY A 29 -5.22 1.58 4.59
N ALA A 30 -4.65 2.78 4.55
CA ALA A 30 -5.43 3.98 4.37
C ALA A 30 -6.00 4.05 2.95
N VAL A 31 -7.29 4.41 2.83
CA VAL A 31 -8.01 4.43 1.54
C VAL A 31 -7.41 5.45 0.56
N ASN A 32 -6.95 6.60 1.07
CA ASN A 32 -6.27 7.61 0.26
C ASN A 32 -4.94 7.10 -0.31
N ASP A 33 -4.12 6.41 0.50
CA ASP A 33 -2.88 5.80 0.02
C ASP A 33 -3.16 4.75 -1.07
N ALA A 34 -4.24 3.99 -0.92
CA ALA A 34 -4.65 2.98 -1.89
C ALA A 34 -5.10 3.60 -3.21
N ASP A 35 -5.87 4.69 -3.18
CA ASP A 35 -6.33 5.40 -4.37
C ASP A 35 -5.19 6.12 -5.11
N ASP A 36 -4.23 6.68 -4.36
CA ASP A 36 -3.00 7.25 -4.93
C ASP A 36 -2.22 6.17 -5.71
N ILE A 37 -2.01 5.00 -5.10
CA ILE A 37 -1.27 3.88 -5.73
C ILE A 37 -2.05 3.35 -6.93
N ARG A 38 -3.36 3.13 -6.79
CA ARG A 38 -4.25 2.73 -7.88
C ARG A 38 -4.13 3.69 -9.07
N THR A 39 -4.12 4.99 -8.81
CA THR A 39 -3.99 6.01 -9.87
C THR A 39 -2.63 5.90 -10.57
N ILE A 40 -1.55 5.74 -9.82
CA ILE A 40 -0.20 5.51 -10.38
C ILE A 40 -0.19 4.28 -11.30
N LEU A 41 -0.84 3.19 -10.90
CA LEU A 41 -0.92 1.96 -11.70
C LEU A 41 -1.71 2.16 -12.98
N LEU A 42 -2.92 2.74 -12.89
CA LEU A 42 -3.78 2.98 -14.06
C LEU A 42 -3.19 3.98 -15.06
N GLU A 43 -2.34 4.91 -14.61
CA GLU A 43 -1.66 5.90 -15.45
C GLU A 43 -0.26 5.45 -15.91
N SER A 44 0.18 4.24 -15.53
CA SER A 44 1.51 3.75 -15.88
C SER A 44 1.60 3.41 -17.37
N GLU A 45 2.64 3.94 -18.03
CA GLU A 45 3.01 3.54 -19.40
C GLU A 45 3.85 2.26 -19.42
N ILE A 46 4.40 1.87 -18.27
CA ILE A 46 5.16 0.63 -18.08
C ILE A 46 4.19 -0.41 -17.53
N PRO A 47 4.08 -1.61 -18.15
CA PRO A 47 3.25 -2.70 -17.62
C PRO A 47 3.57 -3.00 -16.16
N VAL A 48 2.55 -3.24 -15.35
CA VAL A 48 2.64 -3.54 -13.93
C VAL A 48 2.00 -4.88 -13.63
N TYR A 49 2.80 -5.81 -13.11
CA TYR A 49 2.30 -7.04 -12.51
C TYR A 49 2.28 -6.90 -10.99
N VAL A 50 1.26 -7.47 -10.36
CA VAL A 50 1.20 -7.65 -8.91
C VAL A 50 1.37 -9.13 -8.61
N PHE A 51 2.35 -9.47 -7.77
CA PHE A 51 2.50 -10.80 -7.23
C PHE A 51 2.03 -10.81 -5.77
N ILE A 52 0.88 -11.40 -5.53
CA ILE A 52 0.33 -11.60 -4.18
C ILE A 52 1.04 -12.79 -3.56
N ASN A 53 2.10 -12.50 -2.79
CA ASN A 53 2.88 -13.51 -2.09
C ASN A 53 2.06 -14.15 -0.95
N LYS A 54 1.14 -13.39 -0.35
CA LYS A 54 0.28 -13.92 0.70
C LYS A 54 -1.11 -13.30 0.70
N ASP A 55 -1.23 -12.03 1.06
CA ASP A 55 -2.55 -11.39 1.20
C ASP A 55 -2.65 -10.11 0.36
N ALA A 56 -3.79 -9.92 -0.30
CA ALA A 56 -4.21 -8.67 -0.92
C ALA A 56 -5.61 -8.31 -0.44
N ALA A 57 -5.74 -8.08 0.87
CA ALA A 57 -7.01 -7.69 1.47
C ALA A 57 -7.20 -6.17 1.43
N SER A 58 -8.46 -5.73 1.40
CA SER A 58 -8.83 -4.32 1.48
C SER A 58 -8.15 -3.45 0.43
N ALA A 59 -7.37 -2.46 0.84
CA ALA A 59 -6.55 -1.63 -0.06
C ALA A 59 -5.70 -2.47 -1.03
N GLY A 60 -5.19 -3.63 -0.61
CA GLY A 60 -4.42 -4.54 -1.45
C GLY A 60 -5.22 -5.07 -2.64
N ALA A 61 -6.51 -5.36 -2.46
CA ALA A 61 -7.39 -5.82 -3.53
C ALA A 61 -7.56 -4.71 -4.59
N LEU A 62 -7.81 -3.47 -4.16
CA LEU A 62 -7.94 -2.33 -5.05
C LEU A 62 -6.68 -2.10 -5.89
N ILE A 63 -5.51 -2.12 -5.24
CA ILE A 63 -4.21 -1.95 -5.91
C ILE A 63 -3.96 -3.10 -6.90
N SER A 64 -4.25 -4.34 -6.50
CA SER A 64 -4.07 -5.52 -7.35
C SER A 64 -4.97 -5.45 -8.59
N ILE A 65 -6.24 -5.07 -8.42
CA ILE A 65 -7.20 -4.93 -9.52
C ILE A 65 -6.76 -3.84 -10.50
N ALA A 66 -6.07 -2.79 -10.04
CA ALA A 66 -5.56 -1.72 -10.88
C ALA A 66 -4.36 -2.11 -11.76
N SER A 67 -3.74 -3.26 -11.52
CA SER A 67 -2.57 -3.74 -12.27
C SER A 67 -2.96 -4.41 -13.60
N ASP A 68 -1.99 -4.55 -14.51
CA ASP A 68 -2.20 -5.26 -15.79
C ASP A 68 -2.36 -6.78 -15.59
N SER A 69 -1.65 -7.36 -14.62
CA SER A 69 -1.78 -8.79 -14.28
C SER A 69 -1.52 -9.05 -12.80
N ILE A 70 -2.25 -10.01 -12.25
CA ILE A 70 -2.23 -10.50 -10.89
C ILE A 70 -1.76 -11.96 -10.89
N TYR A 71 -0.64 -12.22 -10.24
CA TYR A 71 -0.18 -13.57 -9.95
C TYR A 71 -0.27 -13.82 -8.45
N MET A 72 -0.55 -15.04 -8.04
CA MET A 72 -0.71 -15.37 -6.63
C MET A 72 0.18 -16.54 -6.22
N ALA A 73 0.71 -16.49 -5.00
CA ALA A 73 1.37 -17.63 -4.39
C ALA A 73 0.36 -18.66 -3.88
N PRO A 74 0.74 -19.95 -3.81
CA PRO A 74 -0.11 -20.97 -3.21
C PRO A 74 -0.54 -20.59 -1.80
N GLY A 75 -1.85 -20.63 -1.54
CA GLY A 75 -2.42 -20.22 -0.26
C GLY A 75 -2.65 -18.72 -0.10
N GLY A 76 -2.42 -17.91 -1.14
CA GLY A 76 -2.71 -16.49 -1.12
C GLY A 76 -4.20 -16.14 -1.26
N SER A 77 -4.54 -14.90 -0.95
CA SER A 77 -5.93 -14.39 -0.97
C SER A 77 -6.06 -12.97 -1.53
N ILE A 78 -7.23 -12.66 -2.12
CA ILE A 78 -7.59 -11.32 -2.63
C ILE A 78 -9.07 -10.99 -2.35
N GLY A 79 -9.36 -9.80 -1.84
CA GLY A 79 -10.74 -9.32 -1.61
C GLY A 79 -10.91 -8.61 -0.27
N ALA A 80 -12.04 -8.84 0.42
CA ALA A 80 -12.35 -8.24 1.72
C ALA A 80 -12.11 -6.71 1.77
N ALA A 81 -12.77 -5.98 0.87
CA ALA A 81 -12.61 -4.57 0.62
C ALA A 81 -13.60 -3.62 1.31
N THR A 82 -14.30 -4.10 2.33
CA THR A 82 -15.13 -3.25 3.19
C THR A 82 -14.28 -2.19 3.89
N VAL A 83 -14.74 -0.94 3.86
CA VAL A 83 -14.08 0.15 4.59
C VAL A 83 -14.40 0.03 6.08
N VAL A 84 -13.39 0.07 6.94
CA VAL A 84 -13.58 -0.02 8.38
C VAL A 84 -13.04 1.22 9.08
N ASN A 85 -13.61 1.55 10.24
CA ASN A 85 -13.06 2.56 11.13
C ASN A 85 -11.79 2.03 11.79
N GLY A 86 -10.70 2.79 11.71
CA GLY A 86 -9.41 2.38 12.27
C GLY A 86 -9.38 2.25 13.81
N THR A 87 -10.38 2.77 14.51
CA THR A 87 -10.45 2.73 15.98
C THR A 87 -11.02 1.42 16.52
N ASP A 88 -12.10 0.92 15.92
CA ASP A 88 -12.88 -0.22 16.43
C ASP A 88 -13.07 -1.35 15.41
N GLY A 89 -12.61 -1.16 14.16
CA GLY A 89 -12.76 -2.12 13.07
C GLY A 89 -14.20 -2.27 12.57
N ALA A 90 -15.13 -1.44 13.05
CA ALA A 90 -16.52 -1.48 12.60
C ALA A 90 -16.62 -0.95 11.16
N ALA A 91 -17.58 -1.48 10.40
CA ALA A 91 -17.85 -0.99 9.05
C ALA A 91 -18.13 0.53 9.08
N ALA A 92 -17.44 1.27 8.22
CA ALA A 92 -17.66 2.70 8.07
C ALA A 92 -19.07 2.99 7.53
N PRO A 93 -19.63 4.19 7.78
CA PRO A 93 -20.94 4.57 7.25
C PRO A 93 -21.08 4.35 5.74
N ASP A 94 -22.31 4.08 5.27
CA ASP A 94 -22.56 3.71 3.87
C ASP A 94 -22.02 4.72 2.84
N LYS A 95 -21.88 6.00 3.20
CA LYS A 95 -21.20 6.99 2.35
C LYS A 95 -19.81 6.51 1.90
N TYR A 96 -19.02 5.95 2.82
CA TYR A 96 -17.67 5.45 2.53
C TYR A 96 -17.72 4.12 1.78
N GLN A 97 -18.65 3.23 2.13
CA GLN A 97 -18.85 1.97 1.40
C GLN A 97 -19.27 2.21 -0.04
N SER A 98 -20.22 3.12 -0.27
CA SER A 98 -20.72 3.50 -1.59
C SER A 98 -19.61 4.05 -2.47
N TYR A 99 -18.74 4.88 -1.90
CA TYR A 99 -17.57 5.39 -2.59
C TYR A 99 -16.59 4.27 -2.94
N MET A 100 -16.29 3.37 -1.99
CA MET A 100 -15.40 2.23 -2.22
C MET A 100 -15.96 1.24 -3.26
N ARG A 101 -17.26 0.94 -3.24
CA ARG A 101 -17.94 0.15 -4.28
C ARG A 101 -17.73 0.77 -5.65
N SER A 102 -17.98 2.07 -5.79
CA SER A 102 -17.79 2.78 -7.06
C SER A 102 -16.32 2.76 -7.52
N MET A 103 -15.38 2.89 -6.59
CA MET A 103 -13.94 2.85 -6.87
C MET A 103 -13.52 1.45 -7.36
N MET A 104 -13.91 0.39 -6.65
CA MET A 104 -13.65 -0.99 -7.06
C MET A 104 -14.27 -1.32 -8.43
N ARG A 105 -15.54 -0.95 -8.64
CA ARG A 105 -16.24 -1.10 -9.94
C ARG A 105 -15.44 -0.46 -11.07
N SER A 106 -15.18 0.84 -10.95
CA SER A 106 -14.55 1.62 -12.02
C SER A 106 -13.12 1.17 -12.30
N THR A 107 -12.40 0.68 -11.28
CA THR A 107 -11.07 0.08 -11.47
C THR A 107 -11.15 -1.21 -12.27
N ALA A 108 -12.06 -2.11 -11.90
CA ALA A 108 -12.27 -3.35 -12.62
C ALA A 108 -12.71 -3.10 -14.07
N GLU A 109 -13.59 -2.12 -14.31
CA GLU A 109 -13.98 -1.70 -15.68
C GLU A 109 -12.75 -1.24 -16.50
N ALA A 110 -11.87 -0.44 -15.89
CA ALA A 110 -10.68 0.08 -16.56
C ALA A 110 -9.67 -1.03 -16.92
N THR A 111 -9.58 -2.08 -16.11
CA THR A 111 -8.63 -3.19 -16.33
C THR A 111 -9.28 -4.43 -16.93
N GLY A 112 -10.55 -4.36 -17.37
CA GLY A 112 -11.27 -5.48 -17.99
C GLY A 112 -11.63 -6.64 -17.05
N ARG A 113 -11.64 -6.41 -15.73
CA ARG A 113 -12.08 -7.38 -14.71
C ARG A 113 -13.58 -7.23 -14.44
N ASN A 114 -14.22 -8.26 -13.87
CA ASN A 114 -15.67 -8.21 -13.62
C ASN A 114 -16.01 -7.15 -12.55
N PRO A 115 -16.73 -6.06 -12.90
CA PRO A 115 -17.03 -4.99 -11.96
C PRO A 115 -17.89 -5.42 -10.78
N GLN A 116 -18.84 -6.33 -11.01
CA GLN A 116 -19.78 -6.77 -9.99
C GLN A 116 -19.08 -7.60 -8.91
N ILE A 117 -18.10 -8.43 -9.30
CA ILE A 117 -17.25 -9.16 -8.35
C ILE A 117 -16.42 -8.19 -7.53
N ALA A 118 -15.81 -7.19 -8.15
CA ALA A 118 -15.04 -6.17 -7.44
C ALA A 118 -15.90 -5.38 -6.45
N GLU A 119 -17.15 -5.03 -6.79
CA GLU A 119 -18.10 -4.42 -5.85
C GLU A 119 -18.48 -5.36 -4.70
N ALA A 120 -18.69 -6.64 -4.98
CA ALA A 120 -19.04 -7.66 -3.98
C ALA A 120 -17.88 -8.00 -3.03
N MET A 121 -16.64 -7.60 -3.34
CA MET A 121 -15.54 -7.60 -2.37
C MET A 121 -15.74 -6.54 -1.28
N VAL A 122 -16.56 -5.50 -1.51
CA VAL A 122 -16.80 -4.39 -0.56
C VAL A 122 -18.05 -4.60 0.28
N ASP A 123 -19.12 -5.10 -0.34
CA ASP A 123 -20.47 -5.13 0.23
C ASP A 123 -21.15 -6.47 -0.03
N GLU A 124 -21.50 -7.18 1.05
CA GLU A 124 -22.17 -8.47 1.02
C GLU A 124 -23.56 -8.43 0.36
N LYS A 125 -24.18 -7.26 0.22
CA LYS A 125 -25.48 -7.12 -0.45
C LYS A 125 -25.39 -7.29 -1.97
N ILE A 126 -24.19 -7.19 -2.54
CA ILE A 126 -23.96 -7.42 -3.97
C ILE A 126 -23.80 -8.92 -4.20
N ILE A 127 -24.86 -9.54 -4.70
CA ILE A 127 -24.88 -10.96 -5.03
C ILE A 127 -24.27 -11.17 -6.40
N VAL A 128 -23.28 -12.04 -6.50
CA VAL A 128 -22.77 -12.56 -7.77
C VAL A 128 -23.16 -14.03 -7.87
N GLU A 129 -23.99 -14.34 -8.86
CA GLU A 129 -24.57 -15.67 -9.03
C GLU A 129 -23.48 -16.75 -9.13
N GLY A 130 -23.60 -17.79 -8.30
CA GLY A 130 -22.64 -18.89 -8.25
C GLY A 130 -21.35 -18.59 -7.47
N ILE A 131 -21.20 -17.40 -6.91
CA ILE A 131 -19.99 -16.97 -6.18
C ILE A 131 -20.30 -16.51 -4.75
N SER A 132 -21.29 -15.64 -4.57
CA SER A 132 -21.67 -15.11 -3.25
C SER A 132 -23.14 -15.35 -2.93
N ASP A 133 -23.46 -15.49 -1.65
CA ASP A 133 -24.80 -15.81 -1.13
C ASP A 133 -25.35 -14.74 -0.15
N SER A 134 -24.82 -13.52 -0.25
CA SER A 134 -25.12 -12.37 0.62
C SER A 134 -24.79 -12.48 2.10
N THR A 135 -24.06 -13.52 2.52
CA THR A 135 -23.65 -13.69 3.92
C THR A 135 -22.33 -12.99 4.25
N SER A 136 -21.48 -12.81 3.24
CA SER A 136 -20.14 -12.26 3.41
C SER A 136 -19.68 -11.57 2.13
N VAL A 137 -18.72 -10.66 2.30
CA VAL A 137 -18.00 -10.07 1.17
C VAL A 137 -17.10 -11.11 0.50
N ILE A 138 -16.87 -10.94 -0.80
CA ILE A 138 -16.01 -11.84 -1.55
C ILE A 138 -14.56 -11.71 -1.09
N THR A 139 -13.96 -12.86 -0.79
CA THR A 139 -12.52 -13.04 -0.65
C THR A 139 -12.15 -14.32 -1.37
N PHE A 140 -11.36 -14.22 -2.43
CA PHE A 140 -10.97 -15.37 -3.23
C PHE A 140 -9.69 -15.99 -2.72
N SER A 141 -9.70 -17.32 -2.66
CA SER A 141 -8.49 -18.14 -2.78
C SER A 141 -7.92 -18.06 -4.19
N VAL A 142 -6.69 -18.54 -4.36
CA VAL A 142 -6.00 -18.56 -5.66
C VAL A 142 -6.85 -19.22 -6.77
N SER A 143 -7.43 -20.40 -6.50
CA SER A 143 -8.24 -21.13 -7.48
C SER A 143 -9.49 -20.37 -7.90
N GLU A 144 -10.16 -19.71 -6.95
CA GLU A 144 -11.35 -18.90 -7.22
C GLU A 144 -10.98 -17.62 -7.98
N ALA A 145 -9.85 -17.00 -7.64
CA ALA A 145 -9.36 -15.83 -8.36
C ALA A 145 -9.03 -16.16 -9.82
N ILE A 146 -8.38 -17.31 -10.08
CA ILE A 146 -8.11 -17.78 -11.45
C ILE A 146 -9.42 -18.04 -12.20
N GLN A 147 -10.36 -18.75 -11.59
CA GLN A 147 -11.65 -19.09 -12.21
C GLN A 147 -12.46 -17.84 -12.60
N ASN A 148 -12.31 -16.75 -11.84
CA ASN A 148 -13.11 -15.54 -12.00
C ASN A 148 -12.36 -14.37 -12.68
N GLY A 149 -11.14 -14.59 -13.18
CA GLY A 149 -10.36 -13.57 -13.89
C GLY A 149 -9.73 -12.50 -12.99
N PHE A 150 -9.44 -12.83 -11.74
CA PHE A 150 -8.71 -12.01 -10.76
C PHE A 150 -7.30 -12.54 -10.48
N CYS A 151 -6.83 -13.53 -11.24
CA CYS A 151 -5.47 -14.07 -11.20
C CYS A 151 -5.14 -14.79 -12.51
N GLU A 152 -4.00 -14.50 -13.14
CA GLU A 152 -3.57 -15.15 -14.38
C GLU A 152 -2.73 -16.41 -14.12
N GLY A 153 -2.30 -16.66 -12.88
CA GLY A 153 -1.67 -17.93 -12.51
C GLY A 153 -1.12 -18.01 -11.10
N GLU A 154 -0.97 -19.26 -10.64
CA GLU A 154 -0.38 -19.62 -9.35
C GLU A 154 1.12 -19.89 -9.49
N TYR A 155 1.95 -19.13 -8.77
CA TYR A 155 3.42 -19.23 -8.83
C TYR A 155 4.06 -19.07 -7.45
N LYS A 156 5.13 -19.83 -7.18
CA LYS A 156 5.79 -19.82 -5.86
C LYS A 156 6.76 -18.64 -5.64
N SER A 157 7.14 -17.93 -6.70
CA SER A 157 8.09 -16.83 -6.64
C SER A 157 8.01 -15.97 -7.89
N ILE A 158 8.60 -14.78 -7.82
CA ILE A 158 8.79 -13.88 -8.98
C ILE A 158 9.60 -14.59 -10.09
N ASP A 159 10.64 -15.33 -9.75
CA ASP A 159 11.42 -16.10 -10.75
C ASP A 159 10.57 -17.10 -11.53
N ALA A 160 9.60 -17.74 -10.86
CA ALA A 160 8.68 -18.66 -11.50
C ALA A 160 7.72 -17.93 -12.46
N ILE A 161 7.28 -16.72 -12.10
CA ILE A 161 6.48 -15.84 -12.98
C ILE A 161 7.30 -15.45 -14.21
N LEU A 162 8.52 -14.93 -14.02
CA LEU A 162 9.42 -14.56 -15.11
C LEU A 162 9.68 -15.74 -16.03
N THR A 163 9.86 -16.94 -15.46
CA THR A 163 10.04 -18.17 -16.24
C THR A 163 8.83 -18.46 -17.12
N ALA A 164 7.63 -18.39 -16.57
CA ALA A 164 6.39 -18.67 -17.28
C ALA A 164 6.06 -17.61 -18.35
N GLN A 165 6.46 -16.35 -18.13
CA GLN A 165 6.30 -15.26 -19.09
C GLN A 165 7.43 -15.15 -20.12
N ASN A 166 8.37 -16.12 -20.15
CA ASN A 166 9.55 -16.12 -21.03
C ASN A 166 10.51 -14.93 -20.81
N LEU A 167 10.61 -14.44 -19.58
CA LEU A 167 11.45 -13.32 -19.14
C LEU A 167 12.65 -13.77 -18.30
N GLN A 168 13.15 -14.98 -18.51
CA GLN A 168 14.21 -15.60 -17.70
C GLN A 168 15.56 -14.88 -17.81
N SER A 169 15.78 -14.19 -18.92
CA SER A 169 16.97 -13.38 -19.19
C SER A 169 16.80 -11.92 -18.82
N ALA A 170 15.69 -11.54 -18.17
CA ALA A 170 15.47 -10.17 -17.74
C ALA A 170 16.48 -9.78 -16.66
N GLU A 171 16.96 -8.54 -16.72
CA GLU A 171 17.73 -7.93 -15.65
C GLU A 171 16.78 -7.48 -14.54
N ILE A 172 16.94 -8.04 -13.33
CA ILE A 172 16.10 -7.68 -12.19
C ILE A 172 16.75 -6.51 -11.46
N ILE A 173 16.10 -5.35 -11.50
CA ILE A 173 16.48 -4.16 -10.73
C ILE A 173 15.55 -4.09 -9.52
N ALA A 174 16.04 -4.51 -8.36
CA ALA A 174 15.30 -4.40 -7.12
C ALA A 174 15.32 -2.94 -6.63
N TYR A 175 14.14 -2.40 -6.33
CA TYR A 175 14.05 -1.10 -5.65
C TYR A 175 14.41 -1.27 -4.18
N GLU A 176 15.56 -0.74 -3.77
CA GLU A 176 15.96 -0.63 -2.37
C GLU A 176 15.64 0.77 -1.85
N GLU A 177 15.12 0.86 -0.62
CA GLU A 177 14.89 2.16 0.01
C GLU A 177 16.23 2.89 0.14
N GLY A 178 16.30 4.11 -0.40
CA GLY A 178 17.48 4.96 -0.29
C GLY A 178 17.84 5.22 1.17
N SER A 179 19.12 5.53 1.42
CA SER A 179 19.61 5.80 2.77
C SER A 179 18.91 6.99 3.44
N ILE A 180 18.32 7.89 2.66
CA ILE A 180 17.57 9.06 3.15
C ILE A 180 16.23 8.63 3.74
N GLU A 181 15.54 7.69 3.09
CA GLU A 181 14.27 7.12 3.54
C GLU A 181 14.44 6.40 4.88
N GLN A 182 15.53 5.65 5.04
CA GLN A 182 15.88 4.99 6.31
C GLN A 182 16.12 6.01 7.43
N ILE A 183 16.78 7.14 7.12
CA ILE A 183 17.01 8.24 8.08
C ILE A 183 15.67 8.88 8.47
N ILE A 184 14.80 9.19 7.49
CA ILE A 184 13.46 9.75 7.74
C ILE A 184 12.65 8.80 8.63
N ALA A 185 12.61 7.51 8.28
CA ALA A 185 11.90 6.49 9.05
C ALA A 185 12.44 6.34 10.48
N PHE A 186 13.76 6.44 10.67
CA PHE A 186 14.39 6.38 11.98
C PHE A 186 13.91 7.51 12.90
N PHE A 187 13.88 8.75 12.40
CA PHE A 187 13.44 9.91 13.19
C PHE A 187 11.93 9.92 13.45
N LEU A 188 11.12 9.42 12.50
CA LEU A 188 9.67 9.27 12.66
C LEU A 188 9.27 8.10 13.57
N SER A 189 10.20 7.25 13.98
CA SER A 189 9.89 6.15 14.88
C SER A 189 9.35 6.68 16.23
N PRO A 190 8.29 6.07 16.81
CA PRO A 190 7.68 6.58 18.04
C PRO A 190 8.66 6.74 19.21
N ALA A 191 9.66 5.86 19.29
CA ALA A 191 10.70 5.92 20.32
C ALA A 191 11.61 7.15 20.16
N ILE A 192 12.14 7.39 18.96
CA ILE A 192 13.03 8.52 18.70
C ILE A 192 12.25 9.84 18.76
N SER A 193 11.09 9.92 18.11
CA SER A 193 10.21 11.09 18.19
C SER A 193 9.81 11.40 19.63
N GLY A 194 9.50 10.38 20.46
CA GLY A 194 9.21 10.56 21.88
C GLY A 194 10.41 11.12 22.68
N ILE A 195 11.62 10.59 22.46
CA ILE A 195 12.84 11.12 23.10
C ILE A 195 13.11 12.56 22.69
N LEU A 196 12.96 12.89 21.40
CA LEU A 196 13.15 14.26 20.91
C LEU A 196 12.16 15.22 21.56
N ILE A 197 10.87 14.87 21.63
CA ILE A 197 9.85 15.68 22.31
C ILE A 197 10.20 15.90 23.79
N LEU A 198 10.67 14.85 24.49
CA LEU A 198 11.11 14.97 25.88
C LEU A 198 12.29 15.93 26.03
N ILE A 199 13.27 15.90 25.12
CA ILE A 199 14.40 16.85 25.11
C ILE A 199 13.91 18.26 24.83
N ILE A 200 13.00 18.45 23.87
CA ILE A 200 12.43 19.76 23.52
C ILE A 200 11.73 20.37 24.75
N ILE A 201 10.76 19.65 25.32
CA ILE A 201 9.98 20.12 26.47
C ILE A 201 10.87 20.28 27.71
N GLY A 202 11.73 19.30 27.97
CA GLY A 202 12.64 19.28 29.12
C GLY A 202 13.65 20.43 29.09
N GLY A 203 14.30 20.68 27.96
CA GLY A 203 15.27 21.76 27.84
C GLY A 203 14.63 23.15 27.94
N ILE A 204 13.42 23.34 27.41
CA ILE A 204 12.63 24.57 27.61
C ILE A 204 12.29 24.75 29.09
N TYR A 205 11.82 23.69 29.76
CA TYR A 205 11.48 23.72 31.17
C TYR A 205 12.70 24.05 32.07
N PHE A 206 13.85 23.43 31.82
CA PHE A 206 15.06 23.67 32.62
C PHE A 206 15.66 25.07 32.39
N GLU A 207 15.62 25.62 31.17
CA GLU A 207 16.06 27.00 30.93
C GLU A 207 15.16 28.00 31.69
N LEU A 208 13.84 27.75 31.77
CA LEU A 208 12.92 28.59 32.54
C LEU A 208 13.20 28.55 34.05
N GLN A 209 13.63 27.40 34.58
CA GLN A 209 13.97 27.24 36.00
C GLN A 209 15.35 27.83 36.34
N THR A 210 16.28 27.77 35.40
CA THR A 210 17.67 28.24 35.57
C THR A 210 18.09 29.13 34.41
N PRO A 211 17.56 30.37 34.34
CA PRO A 211 17.86 31.26 33.21
C PRO A 211 19.36 31.54 33.08
N GLY A 212 19.90 31.44 31.87
CA GLY A 212 21.25 31.89 31.54
C GLY A 212 22.32 30.80 31.50
N VAL A 213 21.96 29.52 31.68
CA VAL A 213 22.88 28.39 31.46
C VAL A 213 23.08 28.14 29.96
N GLY A 214 22.05 28.39 29.13
CA GLY A 214 22.14 28.34 27.66
C GLY A 214 22.24 26.94 27.06
N PHE A 215 22.77 25.96 27.79
CA PHE A 215 22.85 24.57 27.36
C PHE A 215 21.48 23.89 27.20
N PRO A 216 20.53 24.02 28.15
CA PRO A 216 19.20 23.40 28.00
C PRO A 216 18.44 23.91 26.77
N ILE A 217 18.49 25.22 26.51
CA ILE A 217 17.82 25.80 25.34
C ILE A 217 18.49 25.38 24.02
N LEU A 218 19.82 25.26 23.99
CA LEU A 218 20.53 24.76 22.81
C LEU A 218 20.14 23.30 22.49
N ALA A 219 20.05 22.45 23.51
CA ALA A 219 19.61 21.06 23.35
C ALA A 219 18.17 20.98 22.80
N SER A 220 17.25 21.81 23.31
CA SER A 220 15.89 21.92 22.78
C SER A 220 15.85 22.37 21.33
N ILE A 221 16.66 23.35 20.93
CA ILE A 221 16.71 23.83 19.53
C ILE A 221 17.20 22.71 18.60
N VAL A 222 18.28 22.01 18.97
CA VAL A 222 18.80 20.90 18.16
C VAL A 222 17.77 19.78 18.03
N ALA A 223 17.14 19.38 19.15
CA ALA A 223 16.10 18.37 19.13
C ALA A 223 14.87 18.82 18.31
N THR A 224 14.54 20.10 18.33
CA THR A 224 13.46 20.68 17.51
C THR A 224 13.79 20.56 16.02
N ILE A 225 14.99 20.93 15.60
CA ILE A 225 15.43 20.79 14.21
C ILE A 225 15.37 19.33 13.78
N LEU A 226 15.93 18.42 14.56
CA LEU A 226 15.90 16.98 14.25
C LEU A 226 14.49 16.41 14.21
N TYR A 227 13.60 16.86 15.09
CA TYR A 227 12.20 16.44 15.11
C TYR A 227 11.43 16.90 13.86
N PHE A 228 11.68 18.12 13.39
CA PHE A 228 10.98 18.67 12.22
C PHE A 228 11.62 18.30 10.87
N THR A 229 12.91 17.96 10.84
CA THR A 229 13.64 17.62 9.60
C THR A 229 12.95 16.55 8.74
N PRO A 230 12.44 15.43 9.30
CA PRO A 230 11.76 14.42 8.50
C PRO A 230 10.53 14.95 7.78
N TYR A 231 9.77 15.85 8.40
CA TYR A 231 8.55 16.44 7.82
C TYR A 231 8.86 17.35 6.62
N TYR A 232 9.99 18.05 6.64
CA TYR A 232 10.44 18.87 5.51
C TYR A 232 11.04 18.06 4.36
N LEU A 233 11.60 16.89 4.64
CA LEU A 233 12.13 15.98 3.63
C LEU A 233 11.07 15.01 3.08
N SER A 234 9.93 14.89 3.77
CA SER A 234 8.79 14.03 3.38
C SER A 234 7.79 14.69 2.43
N ASP A 235 7.86 16.01 2.27
CA ASP A 235 7.19 16.75 1.18
C ASP A 235 7.98 16.67 -0.14
#